data_AF-A0A379U5Q4-F1
#
_entry.id   AF-A0A379U5Q4-F1
#
_cell.length_a   1.000
_cell.length_b   1.000
_cell.length_c   1.000
_cell.angle_alpha   90.00
_cell.angle_beta   90.00
_cell.angle_gamma   90.00
#
_symmetry.space_group_name_H-M   'P 1'
#
loop_
_entity.id
_entity.type
_entity.pdbx_description
1 polymer ?
#
loop_
_entity_poly.entity_id
_entity_poly.type
_entity_poly.pdbx_seq_one_letter_code
_entity_poly.pdbx_strand_id
1 'polypeptide(L)'
;MLGFIADNYDQALTINDVAEHVKLNANYAMGIFQRVMQLTMKQYITAMRINHVRALLSDTDKTILDVALTAGFRSSSRFYSTFSKFVGMSPQQYRKLSQQRRQTMPG
;
A
#
# COMPACT_ATOMS: atom_id res chain seq x y z
N MET A 1 2.12 -2.42 16.96
CA MET A 1 1.52 -2.84 15.66
C MET A 1 1.66 -1.75 14.60
N LEU A 2 1.05 -0.56 14.77
CA LEU A 2 1.03 0.47 13.73
C LEU A 2 2.43 0.96 13.31
N GLY A 3 3.31 1.28 14.26
CA GLY A 3 4.69 1.70 13.95
C GLY A 3 5.43 0.65 13.13
N PHE A 4 5.44 -0.60 13.60
CA PHE A 4 6.03 -1.71 12.86
C PHE A 4 5.46 -1.88 11.45
N ILE A 5 4.14 -1.73 11.27
CA ILE A 5 3.54 -1.76 9.93
C ILE A 5 4.05 -0.57 9.09
N ALA A 6 4.08 0.65 9.64
CA ALA A 6 4.53 1.83 8.92
C ALA A 6 6.00 1.73 8.48
N ASP A 7 6.83 1.05 9.26
CA ASP A 7 8.25 0.86 8.96
C ASP A 7 8.53 -0.30 7.99
N ASN A 8 7.56 -1.19 7.76
CA ASN A 8 7.78 -2.45 7.03
C ASN A 8 6.73 -2.78 5.94
N TYR A 9 5.73 -1.93 5.72
CA TYR A 9 4.62 -2.25 4.78
C TYR A 9 5.11 -2.45 3.34
N ASP A 10 6.20 -1.80 2.96
CA ASP A 10 6.84 -1.86 1.65
C ASP A 10 7.67 -3.14 1.45
N GLN A 11 7.89 -3.89 2.52
CA GLN A 11 8.53 -5.19 2.49
C GLN A 11 7.50 -6.32 2.37
N ALA A 12 8.04 -7.53 2.39
CA ALA A 12 7.38 -8.81 2.44
C ALA A 12 6.48 -9.07 3.70
N LEU A 13 5.96 -8.02 4.35
CA LEU A 13 5.23 -8.07 5.62
C LEU A 13 3.97 -8.94 5.58
N THR A 14 3.89 -9.86 6.54
CA THR A 14 2.76 -10.72 6.83
C THR A 14 2.09 -10.35 8.16
N ILE A 15 0.88 -10.86 8.37
CA ILE A 15 0.16 -10.67 9.65
C ILE A 15 0.91 -11.34 10.80
N ASN A 16 1.56 -12.48 10.54
CA ASN A 16 2.33 -13.20 11.54
C ASN A 16 3.52 -12.37 12.01
N ASP A 17 4.23 -11.71 11.09
CA ASP A 17 5.37 -10.84 11.43
C ASP A 17 4.94 -9.72 12.39
N VAL A 18 3.77 -9.10 12.14
CA VAL A 18 3.23 -8.06 13.01
C VAL A 18 2.85 -8.62 14.38
N ALA A 19 2.23 -9.79 14.43
CA ALA A 19 1.81 -10.44 15.66
C ALA A 19 3.00 -10.88 16.53
N GLU A 20 4.03 -11.44 15.89
CA GLU A 20 5.29 -11.84 16.51
C GLU A 20 6.03 -10.63 17.10
N HIS A 21 6.11 -9.53 16.35
CA HIS A 21 6.74 -8.29 16.83
C HIS A 21 6.09 -7.76 18.13
N VAL A 22 4.77 -7.90 18.28
CA VAL A 22 4.05 -7.49 19.50
C VAL A 22 3.85 -8.61 20.51
N LYS A 23 4.45 -9.79 20.28
CA LYS A 23 4.37 -10.98 21.14
C LYS A 23 2.94 -11.44 21.42
N LEU A 24 2.07 -11.37 20.41
CA LEU A 24 0.67 -11.82 20.49
C LEU A 24 0.41 -12.95 19.49
N ASN A 25 -0.58 -13.79 19.80
CA ASN A 25 -1.14 -14.69 18.81
C ASN A 25 -1.76 -13.88 17.65
N ALA A 26 -1.56 -14.31 16.40
CA ALA A 26 -2.06 -13.63 15.20
C ALA A 26 -3.58 -13.38 15.23
N ASN A 27 -4.39 -14.33 15.70
CA ASN A 27 -5.85 -14.15 15.79
C ASN A 27 -6.22 -13.06 16.79
N TYR A 28 -5.53 -13.02 17.93
CA TYR A 28 -5.75 -12.01 18.95
C TYR A 28 -5.30 -10.62 18.48
N ALA A 29 -4.12 -10.54 17.85
CA ALA A 29 -3.60 -9.31 17.24
C ALA A 29 -4.56 -8.76 16.17
N MET A 30 -5.06 -9.63 15.27
CA MET A 30 -6.07 -9.26 14.27
C MET A 30 -7.37 -8.77 14.92
N GLY A 31 -7.85 -9.46 15.95
CA GLY A 31 -9.08 -9.10 16.66
C GLY A 31 -8.99 -7.73 17.34
N ILE A 32 -7.89 -7.45 18.03
CA ILE A 32 -7.63 -6.12 18.61
C ILE A 32 -7.55 -5.08 17.49
N PHE A 33 -6.74 -5.34 16.46
CA PHE A 33 -6.52 -4.39 15.39
C PHE A 33 -7.84 -4.01 14.70
N GLN A 34 -8.66 -4.99 14.35
CA GLN A 34 -9.94 -4.74 13.69
C GLN A 34 -10.93 -4.01 14.60
N ARG A 35 -10.97 -4.33 15.89
CA ARG A 35 -11.84 -3.64 16.87
C ARG A 35 -11.45 -2.17 17.03
N VAL A 36 -10.15 -1.86 17.05
CA VAL A 36 -9.67 -0.49 17.24
C VAL A 36 -9.74 0.31 15.95
N MET A 37 -9.26 -0.26 14.84
CA MET A 37 -9.11 0.46 13.56
C MET A 37 -10.36 0.39 12.69
N GLN A 38 -11.35 -0.44 13.04
CA GLN A 38 -12.55 -0.70 12.24
C GLN A 38 -12.26 -1.26 10.83
N LEU A 39 -11.06 -1.83 10.64
CA LEU A 39 -10.57 -2.40 9.40
C LEU A 39 -9.58 -3.52 9.70
N THR A 40 -9.53 -4.52 8.84
CA THR A 40 -8.59 -5.64 9.01
C THR A 40 -7.16 -5.16 8.83
N MET A 41 -6.21 -5.77 9.53
CA MET A 41 -4.77 -5.47 9.39
C MET A 41 -4.30 -5.56 7.94
N LYS A 42 -4.82 -6.54 7.17
CA LYS A 42 -4.53 -6.70 5.74
C LYS A 42 -5.05 -5.51 4.92
N GLN A 43 -6.25 -5.02 5.19
CA GLN A 43 -6.78 -3.82 4.53
C GLN A 43 -5.91 -2.60 4.84
N TYR A 44 -5.45 -2.45 6.08
CA TYR A 44 -4.56 -1.36 6.48
C TYR A 44 -3.24 -1.37 5.70
N ILE A 45 -2.54 -2.52 5.71
CA ILE A 45 -1.28 -2.69 4.98
C ILE A 45 -1.49 -2.40 3.49
N THR A 46 -2.59 -2.91 2.93
CA THR A 46 -2.92 -2.66 1.52
C THR A 46 -3.13 -1.17 1.24
N ALA A 47 -3.85 -0.46 2.09
CA ALA A 47 -4.07 0.98 1.94
C ALA A 47 -2.75 1.77 2.02
N MET A 48 -1.87 1.42 2.96
CA MET A 48 -0.52 2.01 3.07
C MET A 48 0.28 1.81 1.78
N ARG A 49 0.32 0.58 1.25
CA ARG A 49 0.99 0.26 -0.01
C ARG A 49 0.43 1.06 -1.18
N ILE A 50 -0.91 1.15 -1.31
CA ILE A 50 -1.56 1.90 -2.38
C ILE A 50 -1.23 3.40 -2.29
N ASN A 51 -1.22 3.97 -1.09
CA ASN A 51 -0.84 5.37 -0.90
C ASN A 51 0.61 5.63 -1.31
N HIS A 52 1.53 4.72 -0.97
CA HIS A 52 2.93 4.81 -1.41
C HIS A 52 3.06 4.70 -2.94
N VAL A 53 2.34 3.77 -3.58
CA VAL A 53 2.28 3.68 -5.04
C VAL A 53 1.79 4.98 -5.66
N ARG A 54 0.73 5.58 -5.12
CA ARG A 54 0.20 6.86 -5.62
C ARG A 54 1.25 7.96 -5.59
N ALA A 55 2.02 8.07 -4.50
CA ALA A 55 3.13 9.01 -4.41
C ALA A 55 4.19 8.72 -5.48
N LEU A 56 4.69 7.48 -5.56
CA LEU A 56 5.72 7.09 -6.53
C LEU A 56 5.30 7.27 -7.99
N LEU A 57 4.05 6.97 -8.33
CA LEU A 57 3.52 7.15 -9.68
C LEU A 57 3.46 8.61 -10.09
N SER A 58 3.24 9.51 -9.13
CA SER A 58 3.14 10.94 -9.38
C SER A 58 4.52 11.60 -9.34
N ASP A 59 5.42 11.16 -8.45
CA ASP A 59 6.73 11.78 -8.18
C ASP A 59 7.88 11.26 -9.05
N THR A 60 7.72 10.10 -9.70
CA THR A 60 8.83 9.44 -10.41
C THR A 60 8.40 8.86 -11.75
N ASP A 61 9.38 8.66 -12.63
CA ASP A 61 9.21 7.97 -13.92
C ASP A 61 9.60 6.49 -13.89
N LYS A 62 9.78 5.92 -12.68
CA LYS A 62 10.06 4.47 -12.51
C LYS A 62 9.02 3.62 -13.24
N THR A 63 9.38 2.41 -13.66
CA THR A 63 8.40 1.55 -14.33
C THR A 63 7.26 1.17 -13.36
N ILE A 64 6.07 0.85 -13.90
CA ILE A 64 4.94 0.42 -13.06
C ILE A 64 5.31 -0.82 -12.23
N LEU A 65 6.15 -1.70 -12.79
CA LEU A 65 6.65 -2.88 -12.10
C LEU A 65 7.56 -2.51 -10.93
N ASP A 66 8.52 -1.59 -11.14
CA ASP A 66 9.42 -1.14 -10.08
C ASP A 66 8.66 -0.46 -8.94
N VAL A 67 7.64 0.34 -9.28
CA VAL A 67 6.78 0.98 -8.28
C VAL A 67 6.00 -0.08 -7.48
N ALA A 68 5.47 -1.11 -8.14
CA ALA A 68 4.76 -2.19 -7.46
C ALA A 68 5.68 -2.97 -6.50
N LEU A 69 6.90 -3.29 -6.96
CA LEU A 69 7.91 -3.99 -6.15
C LEU A 69 8.36 -3.13 -4.96
N THR A 70 8.64 -1.84 -5.20
CA THR A 70 9.02 -0.87 -4.15
C THR A 70 7.94 -0.73 -3.10
N ALA A 71 6.67 -0.85 -3.47
CA ALA A 71 5.55 -0.80 -2.53
C ALA A 71 5.18 -2.17 -1.92
N GLY A 72 6.02 -3.20 -2.07
CA GLY A 72 5.82 -4.49 -1.41
C GLY A 72 4.83 -5.43 -2.09
N PHE A 73 4.44 -5.19 -3.35
CA PHE A 73 3.63 -6.12 -4.12
C PHE A 73 4.49 -7.21 -4.76
N ARG A 74 4.22 -8.47 -4.43
CA ARG A 74 4.94 -9.64 -4.99
C ARG A 74 4.34 -10.19 -6.29
N SER A 75 3.24 -9.62 -6.77
CA SER A 75 2.54 -10.09 -7.96
C SER A 75 1.94 -8.92 -8.72
N SER A 76 2.34 -8.75 -9.97
CA SER A 76 1.81 -7.73 -10.87
C SER A 76 0.29 -7.84 -11.01
N SER A 77 -0.25 -9.05 -11.20
CA SER A 77 -1.70 -9.25 -11.35
C SER A 77 -2.49 -8.84 -10.09
N ARG A 78 -1.95 -9.16 -8.89
CA ARG A 78 -2.57 -8.70 -7.63
C ARG A 78 -2.43 -7.20 -7.47
N PHE A 79 -1.30 -6.62 -7.84
CA PHE A 79 -1.07 -5.19 -7.81
C PHE A 79 -2.08 -4.45 -8.70
N TYR A 80 -2.19 -4.79 -9.98
CA TYR A 80 -3.10 -4.11 -10.91
C TYR A 80 -4.56 -4.20 -10.44
N SER A 81 -5.01 -5.39 -10.03
CA SER A 81 -6.38 -5.56 -9.53
C SER A 81 -6.64 -4.79 -8.24
N THR A 82 -5.70 -4.82 -7.28
CA THR A 82 -5.82 -4.08 -6.02
C THR A 82 -5.80 -2.58 -6.25
N PHE A 83 -4.85 -2.07 -7.03
CA PHE A 83 -4.73 -0.64 -7.30
C PHE A 83 -5.99 -0.11 -7.99
N SER A 84 -6.43 -0.76 -9.07
CA SER A 84 -7.64 -0.34 -9.78
C SER A 84 -8.88 -0.41 -8.89
N LYS A 85 -9.00 -1.41 -8.01
CA LYS A 85 -10.11 -1.49 -7.04
C LYS A 85 -10.09 -0.35 -6.02
N PHE A 86 -8.92 0.03 -5.53
CA PHE A 86 -8.78 1.08 -4.51
C PHE A 86 -8.87 2.50 -5.08
N VAL A 87 -8.35 2.71 -6.29
CA VAL A 87 -8.19 4.05 -6.89
C VAL A 87 -9.26 4.33 -7.95
N GLY A 88 -9.89 3.30 -8.50
CA GLY A 88 -10.92 3.42 -9.54
C GLY A 88 -10.38 3.55 -10.97
N MET A 89 -9.06 3.47 -11.17
CA MET A 89 -8.40 3.55 -12.48
C MET A 89 -7.07 2.79 -12.48
N SER A 90 -6.52 2.53 -13.67
CA SER A 90 -5.24 1.82 -13.78
C SER A 90 -4.06 2.66 -13.28
N PRO A 91 -2.95 2.03 -12.85
CA PRO A 91 -1.73 2.75 -12.46
C PRO A 91 -1.20 3.70 -13.54
N GLN A 92 -1.28 3.30 -14.82
CA GLN A 92 -0.85 4.12 -15.95
C GLN A 92 -1.74 5.35 -16.14
N GLN A 93 -3.07 5.17 -16.05
CA GLN A 93 -4.03 6.28 -16.12
C GLN A 93 -3.80 7.26 -14.97
N TYR A 94 -3.59 6.75 -13.76
CA TYR A 94 -3.31 7.56 -12.58
C TYR A 94 -2.02 8.38 -12.74
N ARG A 95 -0.92 7.77 -13.22
CA ARG A 95 0.34 8.49 -13.51
C ARG A 95 0.10 9.67 -14.44
N LYS A 96 -0.50 9.41 -15.61
CA LYS A 96 -0.76 10.44 -16.62
C LYS A 96 -1.57 11.60 -16.03
N LEU A 97 -2.67 11.29 -15.33
CA LEU A 97 -3.53 12.31 -14.71
C LEU A 97 -2.79 13.13 -13.64
N SER A 98 -2.03 12.45 -12.78
CA SER A 98 -1.35 13.10 -11.66
C SER A 98 -0.18 13.99 -12.09
N GLN A 99 0.60 13.56 -13.09
CA GLN A 99 1.70 14.35 -13.65
C GLN A 99 1.17 15.54 -14.46
N GLN A 100 0.09 15.37 -15.23
CA GLN A 100 -0.56 16.48 -15.94
C GLN A 100 -1.06 17.57 -14.98
N ARG A 101 -1.75 17.19 -13.89
CA ARG A 101 -2.23 18.16 -12.89
C ARG A 101 -1.11 18.97 -12.26
N ARG A 102 0.06 18.36 -12.07
CA ARG A 102 1.24 19.02 -11.53
C ARG A 102 1.84 20.06 -12.48
N GLN A 103 1.75 19.84 -13.78
CA GLN A 103 2.24 20.77 -14.79
C GLN A 103 1.29 21.96 -15.00
N THR A 104 -0.01 21.78 -14.75
CA THR A 104 -1.03 22.83 -14.95
C THR A 104 -1.29 23.72 -13.74
N MET A 105 -0.69 23.42 -12.58
CA MET A 105 -0.67 24.31 -11.41
C MET A 105 0.71 24.97 -11.31
N PRO A 106 0.95 26.09 -12.02
CA PRO A 106 2.14 26.88 -11.75
C PRO A 106 2.00 27.44 -10.34
N GLY A 107 2.99 27.15 -9.48
CA GLY A 107 3.19 27.86 -8.22
C GLY A 107 3.62 29.30 -8.47
#